data_AF-A0A126UX98-F1
#
_entry.id   AF-A0A126UX98-F1
#
_cell.length_a   1.000
_cell.length_b   1.000
_cell.length_c   1.000
_cell.angle_alpha   90.00
_cell.angle_beta   90.00
_cell.angle_gamma   90.00
#
_symmetry.space_group_name_H-M   'P 1'
#
loop_
_entity.id
_entity.type
_entity.pdbx_description
1 polymer ?
#
loop_
_entity_poly.entity_id
_entity_poly.type
_entity_poly.pdbx_seq_one_letter_code
_entity_poly.pdbx_strand_id
1 'polypeptide(L)'
;MRKFLPILGCSFLLSACVSSSDPADGGFFNGVQGISSGGYDARIDEREQAVVASQSRNSDLRAEQANLQTQIKASESDLAKLKFTILQQKNALSGMDPQTSARVNAVLNAKPSGATDQSKLAALQKTISDAKALSAELAKLAA
;
A
#
# COMPACT_ATOMS: atom_id res chain seq x y z
N MET A 1 7.93 -80.42 -14.21
CA MET A 1 6.73 -80.57 -15.07
C MET A 1 5.96 -79.26 -15.07
N ARG A 2 5.76 -78.65 -16.24
CA ARG A 2 4.94 -77.43 -16.46
C ARG A 2 3.45 -77.76 -16.29
N LYS A 3 2.68 -76.98 -15.51
CA LYS A 3 1.22 -76.83 -15.69
C LYS A 3 0.73 -75.43 -15.27
N PHE A 4 0.41 -74.65 -16.30
CA PHE A 4 -0.65 -73.65 -16.50
C PHE A 4 -1.31 -72.87 -15.32
N LEU A 5 -1.30 -71.54 -15.49
CA LEU A 5 -2.11 -70.47 -14.88
C LEU A 5 -3.55 -70.46 -15.48
N PRO A 6 -4.59 -69.97 -14.78
CA PRO A 6 -5.08 -68.60 -15.00
C PRO A 6 -5.50 -67.90 -13.67
N ILE A 7 -4.95 -66.72 -13.36
CA ILE A 7 -5.60 -65.41 -13.50
C ILE A 7 -6.97 -65.33 -12.80
N LEU A 8 -6.93 -65.07 -11.49
CA LEU A 8 -8.01 -64.42 -10.75
C LEU A 8 -7.39 -63.25 -9.95
N GLY A 9 -6.75 -62.34 -10.69
CA GLY A 9 -6.21 -61.08 -10.18
C GLY A 9 -7.32 -60.05 -10.18
N CYS A 10 -8.03 -59.96 -9.05
CA CYS A 10 -9.07 -58.98 -8.79
C CYS A 10 -8.51 -57.57 -8.98
N SER A 11 -8.79 -57.00 -10.16
CA SER A 11 -8.51 -55.62 -10.53
C SER A 11 -9.52 -54.72 -9.82
N PHE A 12 -9.14 -54.16 -8.67
CA PHE A 12 -9.93 -53.12 -8.00
C PHE A 12 -9.00 -52.13 -7.26
N LEU A 13 -8.11 -51.47 -8.01
CA LEU A 13 -7.35 -50.32 -7.50
C LEU A 13 -7.25 -49.21 -8.56
N LEU A 14 -8.38 -48.80 -9.13
CA LEU A 14 -8.51 -47.53 -9.85
C LEU A 14 -9.89 -46.93 -9.62
N SER A 15 -10.03 -46.14 -8.54
CA SER A 15 -10.91 -44.96 -8.47
C SER A 15 -10.73 -44.24 -7.13
N ALA A 16 -9.52 -43.76 -6.86
CA ALA A 16 -9.37 -42.54 -6.07
C ALA A 16 -9.58 -41.37 -7.04
N CYS A 17 -10.84 -41.12 -7.39
CA CYS A 17 -11.21 -39.93 -8.14
C CYS A 17 -10.83 -38.71 -7.30
N VAL A 18 -10.05 -37.84 -7.93
CA VAL A 18 -9.87 -36.43 -7.59
C VAL A 18 -11.23 -35.84 -7.21
N SER A 19 -11.39 -35.45 -5.94
CA SER A 19 -12.50 -34.60 -5.53
C SER A 19 -12.11 -33.17 -5.89
N SER A 20 -12.34 -32.80 -7.15
CA SER A 20 -12.37 -31.39 -7.54
C SER A 20 -13.50 -30.72 -6.77
N SER A 21 -13.19 -29.69 -5.99
CA SER A 21 -14.19 -28.88 -5.28
C SER A 21 -14.83 -27.83 -6.21
N ASP A 22 -14.58 -27.92 -7.52
CA ASP A 22 -15.27 -27.14 -8.54
C ASP A 22 -16.62 -27.80 -8.91
N PRO A 23 -17.77 -27.21 -8.55
CA PRO A 23 -19.07 -27.75 -8.88
C PRO A 23 -19.41 -27.67 -10.38
N ALA A 24 -18.62 -26.97 -11.20
CA ALA A 24 -18.75 -27.05 -12.66
C ALA A 24 -18.34 -28.44 -13.20
N ASP A 25 -17.50 -29.18 -12.46
CA ASP A 25 -17.08 -30.56 -12.76
C ASP A 25 -17.94 -31.61 -12.02
N GLY A 26 -18.78 -31.18 -11.08
CA GLY A 26 -19.66 -32.05 -10.29
C GLY A 26 -20.97 -32.34 -11.00
N GLY A 27 -21.08 -33.52 -11.63
CA GLY A 27 -22.32 -33.97 -12.26
C GLY A 27 -23.56 -33.94 -11.33
N PHE A 28 -24.75 -33.99 -11.95
CA PHE A 28 -26.10 -33.85 -11.35
C PHE A 28 -26.27 -34.34 -9.89
N PHE A 29 -25.71 -35.49 -9.52
CA PHE A 29 -25.83 -36.06 -8.17
C PHE A 29 -25.17 -35.22 -7.06
N ASN A 30 -24.07 -34.51 -7.36
CA ASN A 30 -23.41 -33.61 -6.40
C ASN A 30 -24.22 -32.31 -6.21
N GLY A 31 -24.87 -31.83 -7.27
CA GLY A 31 -25.77 -30.68 -7.22
C GLY A 31 -27.00 -30.91 -6.34
N VAL A 32 -27.62 -32.10 -6.39
CA VAL A 32 -28.79 -32.42 -5.55
C VAL A 32 -28.41 -32.58 -4.07
N GLN A 33 -27.21 -33.10 -3.77
CA GLN A 33 -26.71 -33.20 -2.39
C GLN A 33 -26.30 -31.84 -1.81
N GLY A 34 -25.82 -30.91 -2.65
CA GLY A 34 -25.57 -29.51 -2.27
C GLY A 34 -26.84 -28.68 -2.02
N ILE A 35 -27.93 -28.97 -2.73
CA ILE A 35 -29.25 -28.34 -2.52
C ILE A 35 -29.91 -28.85 -1.22
N SER A 36 -29.75 -30.14 -0.90
CA SER A 36 -30.29 -30.74 0.35
C SER A 36 -29.50 -30.37 1.62
N SER A 37 -28.23 -29.98 1.49
CA SER A 37 -27.31 -29.71 2.61
C SER A 37 -27.13 -28.24 2.98
N GLY A 38 -27.81 -27.30 2.30
CA GLY A 38 -27.65 -25.85 2.54
C GLY A 38 -26.34 -25.26 2.01
N GLY A 39 -25.59 -25.99 1.18
CA GLY A 39 -24.29 -25.55 0.67
C GLY A 39 -24.36 -24.35 -0.26
N TYR A 40 -25.52 -24.07 -0.88
CA TYR A 40 -25.71 -22.84 -1.66
C TYR A 40 -25.83 -21.61 -0.77
N ASP A 41 -26.64 -21.68 0.29
CA ASP A 41 -26.83 -20.59 1.25
C ASP A 41 -25.51 -20.27 1.96
N ALA A 42 -24.76 -21.30 2.38
CA ALA A 42 -23.43 -21.10 2.96
C ALA A 42 -22.46 -20.35 2.03
N ARG A 43 -22.54 -20.56 0.71
CA ARG A 43 -21.71 -19.83 -0.28
C ARG A 43 -22.20 -18.41 -0.51
N ILE A 44 -23.51 -18.17 -0.40
CA ILE A 44 -24.05 -16.80 -0.42
C ILE A 44 -23.55 -16.05 0.82
N ASP A 45 -23.71 -16.63 2.00
CA ASP A 45 -23.26 -16.04 3.26
C ASP A 45 -21.76 -15.72 3.23
N GLU A 46 -20.93 -16.65 2.74
CA GLU A 46 -19.48 -16.43 2.58
C GLU A 46 -19.18 -15.26 1.64
N ARG A 47 -19.88 -15.18 0.50
CA ARG A 47 -19.70 -14.09 -0.48
C ARG A 47 -20.18 -12.76 0.08
N GLU A 48 -21.30 -12.73 0.77
CA GLU A 48 -21.83 -11.53 1.42
C GLU A 48 -20.86 -11.02 2.49
N GLN A 49 -20.33 -11.92 3.34
CA GLN A 49 -19.30 -11.57 4.32
C GLN A 49 -18.02 -11.04 3.65
N ALA A 50 -17.57 -11.67 2.55
CA ALA A 50 -16.40 -11.21 1.80
C ALA A 50 -16.61 -9.82 1.18
N VAL A 51 -17.82 -9.53 0.68
CA VAL A 51 -18.20 -8.21 0.15
C VAL A 51 -18.18 -7.17 1.27
N VAL A 52 -18.81 -7.45 2.42
CA VAL A 52 -18.82 -6.54 3.58
C VAL A 52 -17.40 -6.26 4.06
N ALA A 53 -16.56 -7.29 4.20
CA ALA A 53 -15.17 -7.13 4.59
C ALA A 53 -14.37 -6.29 3.59
N SER A 54 -14.59 -6.48 2.30
CA SER A 54 -13.94 -5.71 1.24
C SER A 54 -14.40 -4.25 1.22
N GLN A 55 -15.69 -3.99 1.46
CA GLN A 55 -16.24 -2.64 1.57
C GLN A 55 -15.65 -1.89 2.77
N SER A 56 -15.56 -2.55 3.93
CA SER A 56 -14.93 -1.97 5.13
C SER A 56 -13.46 -1.64 4.88
N ARG A 57 -12.69 -2.56 4.30
CA ARG A 57 -11.29 -2.31 3.95
C ARG A 57 -11.14 -1.13 2.99
N ASN A 58 -12.04 -1.03 2.00
CA ASN A 58 -12.03 0.07 1.05
C ASN A 58 -12.39 1.41 1.70
N SER A 59 -13.29 1.46 2.69
CA SER A 59 -13.56 2.69 3.43
C SER A 59 -12.36 3.13 4.26
N ASP A 60 -11.69 2.17 4.91
CA ASP A 60 -10.52 2.46 5.75
C ASP A 60 -9.36 3.02 4.92
N LEU A 61 -9.07 2.39 3.78
CA LEU A 61 -8.03 2.85 2.85
C LEU A 61 -8.34 4.24 2.28
N ARG A 62 -9.61 4.55 1.97
CA ARG A 62 -10.00 5.90 1.52
C ARG A 62 -9.80 6.95 2.61
N ALA A 63 -10.14 6.61 3.86
CA ALA A 63 -9.93 7.50 5.00
C ALA A 63 -8.44 7.76 5.24
N GLU A 64 -7.61 6.72 5.17
CA GLU A 64 -6.15 6.84 5.27
C GLU A 64 -5.58 7.71 4.14
N GLN A 65 -6.00 7.48 2.90
CA GLN A 65 -5.56 8.29 1.77
C GLN A 65 -5.96 9.76 1.91
N ALA A 66 -7.19 10.05 2.34
CA ALA A 66 -7.64 11.41 2.59
C ALA A 66 -6.83 12.11 3.70
N ASN A 67 -6.47 11.36 4.75
CA ASN A 67 -5.60 11.85 5.82
C ASN A 67 -4.19 12.18 5.28
N LEU A 68 -3.57 11.28 4.53
CA LEU A 68 -2.25 11.51 3.95
C LEU A 68 -2.24 12.72 3.02
N GLN A 69 -3.25 12.87 2.16
CA GLN A 69 -3.38 14.05 1.30
C GLN A 69 -3.51 15.35 2.09
N THR A 70 -4.23 15.33 3.21
CA THR A 70 -4.35 16.48 4.10
C THR A 70 -3.00 16.84 4.73
N GLN A 71 -2.25 15.85 5.22
CA GLN A 71 -0.92 16.04 5.77
C GLN A 71 0.09 16.55 4.73
N ILE A 72 0.00 16.05 3.49
CA ILE A 72 0.83 16.51 2.37
C ILE A 72 0.56 17.99 2.09
N LYS A 73 -0.71 18.39 1.93
CA LYS A 73 -1.08 19.79 1.67
C LYS A 73 -0.62 20.73 2.79
N ALA A 74 -0.80 20.32 4.05
CA ALA A 74 -0.32 21.07 5.20
C ALA A 74 1.21 21.24 5.15
N SER A 75 1.93 20.15 4.90
CA SER A 75 3.40 20.15 4.79
C SER A 75 3.90 21.00 3.62
N GLU A 76 3.23 20.97 2.47
CA GLU A 76 3.54 21.83 1.32
C GLU A 76 3.38 23.32 1.66
N SER A 77 2.30 23.67 2.36
CA SER A 77 2.08 25.05 2.85
C SER A 77 3.18 25.50 3.81
N ASP A 78 3.55 24.64 4.76
CA ASP A 78 4.59 24.96 5.75
C ASP A 78 5.97 25.10 5.11
N LEU A 79 6.30 24.24 4.15
CA LEU A 79 7.51 24.34 3.35
C LEU A 79 7.55 25.64 2.54
N ALA A 80 6.43 26.05 1.94
CA ALA A 80 6.36 27.31 1.19
C ALA A 80 6.59 28.53 2.10
N LYS A 81 5.95 28.57 3.27
CA LYS A 81 6.18 29.63 4.28
C LYS A 81 7.64 29.69 4.70
N LEU A 82 8.24 28.53 4.97
CA LEU A 82 9.63 28.44 5.43
C LEU A 82 10.63 28.86 4.34
N LYS A 83 10.38 28.50 3.08
CA LYS A 83 11.17 29.01 1.94
C LYS A 83 11.10 30.53 1.85
N PHE A 84 9.93 31.12 2.07
CA PHE A 84 9.78 32.57 2.09
C PHE A 84 10.59 33.21 3.23
N THR A 85 10.55 32.65 4.44
CA THR A 85 11.40 33.09 5.56
C THR A 85 12.89 33.02 5.21
N ILE A 86 13.35 31.91 4.63
CA ILE A 86 14.74 31.72 4.22
C ILE A 86 15.14 32.76 3.16
N LEU A 87 14.26 33.07 2.20
CA LEU A 87 14.51 34.13 1.21
C LEU A 87 14.68 35.50 1.86
N GLN A 88 13.82 35.84 2.82
CA GLN A 88 13.95 37.11 3.56
C GLN A 88 15.27 37.18 4.33
N GLN A 89 15.61 36.12 5.06
CA GLN A 89 16.86 36.01 5.81
C GLN A 89 18.08 36.13 4.88
N LYS A 90 18.07 35.42 3.75
CA LYS A 90 19.11 35.53 2.71
C LYS A 90 19.29 36.96 2.23
N ASN A 91 18.21 37.70 2.01
CA ASN A 91 18.28 39.08 1.51
C ASN A 91 18.74 40.08 2.58
N ALA A 92 18.55 39.78 3.86
CA ALA A 92 19.02 40.60 4.96
C ALA A 92 20.53 40.41 5.24
N LEU A 93 21.09 39.27 4.85
CA LEU A 93 22.51 38.96 5.03
C LEU A 93 23.35 39.57 3.91
N SER A 94 24.34 40.39 4.28
CA SER A 94 25.29 41.03 3.34
C SER A 94 26.36 40.07 2.80
N GLY A 95 26.40 38.83 3.30
CA GLY A 95 27.36 37.82 2.89
C GLY A 95 27.06 36.47 3.53
N MET A 96 27.26 35.41 2.77
CA MET A 96 27.22 34.03 3.25
C MET A 96 28.40 33.28 2.62
N ASP A 97 28.94 32.31 3.33
CA ASP A 97 29.95 31.44 2.77
C ASP A 97 29.36 30.59 1.61
N PRO A 98 30.21 30.07 0.70
CA PRO A 98 29.74 29.30 -0.45
C PRO A 98 28.92 28.05 -0.09
N GLN A 99 29.22 27.37 1.03
CA GLN A 99 28.47 26.17 1.44
C GLN A 99 27.06 26.53 1.92
N THR A 100 26.92 27.58 2.74
CA THR A 100 25.60 28.05 3.19
C THR A 100 24.75 28.53 2.01
N SER A 101 25.35 29.27 1.07
CA SER A 101 24.65 29.71 -0.15
C SER A 101 24.15 28.52 -1.00
N ALA A 102 24.98 27.48 -1.16
CA ALA A 102 24.58 26.26 -1.86
C ALA A 102 23.41 25.55 -1.17
N ARG A 103 23.44 25.45 0.17
CA ARG A 103 22.34 24.86 0.97
C ARG A 103 21.05 25.65 0.85
N VAL A 104 21.12 26.99 0.91
CA VAL A 104 19.96 27.87 0.68
C VAL A 104 19.38 27.63 -0.69
N ASN A 105 20.19 27.65 -1.74
CA ASN A 105 19.71 27.43 -3.10
C ASN A 105 19.13 26.01 -3.27
N ALA A 106 19.70 24.99 -2.62
CA ALA A 106 19.17 23.64 -2.63
C ALA A 106 17.78 23.58 -1.98
N VAL A 107 17.59 24.16 -0.79
CA VAL A 107 16.30 24.20 -0.10
C VAL A 107 15.26 24.96 -0.92
N LEU A 108 15.60 26.14 -1.45
CA LEU A 108 14.68 26.96 -2.23
C LEU A 108 14.20 26.26 -3.50
N ASN A 109 15.11 25.54 -4.18
CA ASN A 109 14.80 24.80 -5.40
C ASN A 109 14.27 23.37 -5.13
N ALA A 110 14.28 22.89 -3.89
CA ALA A 110 13.82 21.55 -3.55
C ALA A 110 12.35 21.37 -3.94
N LYS A 111 12.07 20.27 -4.64
CA LYS A 111 10.72 19.82 -4.99
C LYS A 111 10.53 18.40 -4.46
N PRO A 112 10.12 18.25 -3.19
CA PRO A 112 9.96 16.93 -2.58
C PRO A 112 8.89 16.13 -3.32
N SER A 113 9.21 14.90 -3.70
CA SER A 113 8.34 13.99 -4.44
C SER A 113 8.52 12.57 -3.94
N GLY A 114 7.52 11.72 -4.18
CA GLY A 114 7.56 10.29 -3.88
C GLY A 114 6.60 9.53 -4.78
N ALA A 115 6.85 8.22 -4.94
CA ALA A 115 6.00 7.34 -5.75
C ALA A 115 4.65 7.04 -5.07
N THR A 116 4.56 7.26 -3.76
CA THR A 116 3.37 7.05 -2.92
C THR A 116 3.14 8.29 -2.05
N ASP A 117 1.92 8.48 -1.57
CA ASP A 117 1.60 9.57 -0.64
C ASP A 117 2.49 9.53 0.61
N GLN A 118 2.73 8.34 1.15
CA GLN A 118 3.60 8.15 2.31
C GLN A 118 5.06 8.56 2.03
N SER A 119 5.62 8.16 0.88
CA SER A 119 6.99 8.53 0.52
C SER A 119 7.11 10.03 0.20
N LYS A 120 6.08 10.63 -0.40
CA LYS A 120 6.00 12.07 -0.63
C LYS A 120 5.95 12.84 0.69
N LEU A 121 5.13 12.40 1.64
CA LEU A 121 5.04 13.00 2.97
C LEU A 121 6.37 12.93 3.72
N ALA A 122 7.05 11.78 3.70
CA ALA A 122 8.36 11.63 4.32
C ALA A 122 9.41 12.55 3.69
N ALA A 123 9.42 12.68 2.35
CA ALA A 123 10.31 13.61 1.65
C ALA A 123 10.03 15.08 2.03
N LEU A 124 8.75 15.47 2.14
CA LEU A 124 8.34 16.80 2.60
C LEU A 124 8.81 17.07 4.02
N GLN A 125 8.56 16.15 4.96
CA GLN A 125 8.95 16.29 6.37
C GLN A 125 10.46 16.43 6.53
N LYS A 126 11.25 15.63 5.80
CA LYS A 126 12.71 15.76 5.77
C LYS A 126 13.15 17.14 5.29
N THR A 127 12.60 17.59 4.16
CA THR A 127 12.94 18.90 3.60
C THR A 127 12.56 20.05 4.53
N ILE A 128 11.42 19.94 5.23
CA ILE A 128 10.99 20.91 6.23
C ILE A 128 11.98 20.94 7.41
N SER A 129 12.42 19.79 7.90
CA SER A 129 13.43 19.71 8.97
C SER A 129 14.73 20.39 8.57
N ASP A 130 15.24 20.08 7.37
CA ASP A 130 16.48 20.67 6.84
C ASP A 130 16.35 22.18 6.67
N ALA A 131 15.20 22.65 6.15
CA ALA A 131 14.90 24.06 5.98
C ALA A 131 14.77 24.79 7.34
N LYS A 132 14.23 24.14 8.38
CA LYS A 132 14.12 24.73 9.72
C LYS A 132 15.49 24.90 10.34
N ALA A 133 16.35 23.88 10.23
CA ALA A 133 17.73 23.94 10.69
C ALA A 133 18.48 25.08 9.98
N LEU A 134 18.35 25.16 8.65
CA LEU A 134 18.98 26.24 7.88
C LEU A 134 18.46 27.62 8.28
N SER A 135 17.15 27.80 8.45
CA SER A 135 16.59 29.08 8.88
C SER A 135 17.10 29.51 10.27
N ALA A 136 17.30 28.57 11.19
CA ALA A 136 17.88 28.84 12.50
C ALA A 136 19.37 29.23 12.42
N GLU A 137 20.13 28.61 11.52
CA GLU A 137 21.53 28.99 11.24
C GLU A 137 21.62 30.40 10.64
N LEU A 138 20.78 30.72 9.65
CA LEU A 138 20.72 32.06 9.04
C LEU A 138 20.33 33.13 10.06
N ALA A 139 19.40 32.82 10.97
CA ALA A 139 19.03 33.74 12.05
C ALA A 139 20.21 34.07 12.97
N LYS A 140 21.10 33.10 13.25
CA LYS A 140 22.32 33.32 14.06
C LYS A 140 23.37 34.15 13.33
N LEU A 141 23.42 34.07 12.00
CA LEU A 141 24.35 34.86 11.17
C LEU A 141 23.89 36.32 11.00
N ALA A 142 22.59 36.59 11.17
CA ALA A 142 22.00 37.92 11.05
C ALA A 142 21.97 38.69 12.38
N ALA A 143 22.24 38.02 13.50
CA ALA A 143 22.31 38.60 14.84
C ALA A 143 23.72 39.15 15.13
#